data_AF-A0A5N3VC52-F1
#
_entry.id   AF-A0A5N3VC52-F1
#
_cell.length_a   1.000
_cell.length_b   1.000
_cell.length_c   1.000
_cell.angle_alpha   90.00
_cell.angle_beta   90.00
_cell.angle_gamma   90.00
#
_symmetry.space_group_name_H-M   'P 1'
#
loop_
_entity.id
_entity.type
_entity.pdbx_description
1 polymer ?
#
loop_
_entity_poly.entity_id
_entity_poly.type
_entity_poly.pdbx_seq_one_letter_code
_entity_poly.pdbx_strand_id
1 'polypeptide(L)'
;TTERLHFHFSLSCTGEGNGNPLQLIPAKGHLGGTIGDIEGMPFVEAFRQFQFKAKRENFCNIHVSLVPQPSATGEQKTKPTQNSVRALRGLGLSPDLIVCRSSTPIEMAVKEKISMFCHVNPEQVICIHDVSSTYRVPVLLEEQGIVKYFKERLDLPIGDSASSLLSKWRNMADRYERLQKTCSIALVGKYTKLRDCYASVFKALEHSALAINHKLNLMYIDSIDLEQTTETEDPVKFHEAWQKLCKFGVLVILGACAAFTLKLEGHVTLHGTKQYVEKKTKPR
;
A
#
# COMPACT_ATOMS: atom_id res chain seq x y z
N THR A 1 18.17 -4.89 2.45
CA THR A 1 17.43 -5.03 3.73
C THR A 1 16.04 -5.51 3.40
N THR A 2 15.91 -6.82 3.18
CA THR A 2 14.73 -7.47 2.58
C THR A 2 14.13 -8.48 3.57
N GLU A 3 14.23 -8.16 4.86
CA GLU A 3 13.77 -9.02 5.93
C GLU A 3 12.95 -8.19 6.91
N ARG A 4 11.78 -8.71 7.27
CA ARG A 4 10.82 -8.17 8.27
C ARG A 4 9.83 -7.12 7.77
N LEU A 5 8.89 -7.59 6.96
CA LEU A 5 7.59 -6.92 6.80
C LEU A 5 6.51 -7.91 7.24
N HIS A 6 6.29 -8.01 8.55
CA HIS A 6 5.13 -8.70 9.11
C HIS A 6 4.14 -7.65 9.59
N PHE A 7 2.98 -7.56 8.94
CA PHE A 7 1.95 -6.60 9.31
C PHE A 7 0.82 -7.32 10.03
N HIS A 8 0.27 -6.70 11.07
CA HIS A 8 -0.83 -7.25 11.83
C HIS A 8 -2.07 -6.38 11.67
N PHE A 9 -3.17 -7.01 11.26
CA PHE A 9 -4.46 -6.36 11.09
C PHE A 9 -5.46 -7.04 12.02
N SER A 10 -5.94 -6.29 13.02
CA SER A 10 -7.06 -6.73 13.84
C SER A 10 -8.32 -5.95 13.42
N LEU A 11 -9.38 -6.69 13.09
CA LEU A 11 -10.71 -6.14 12.87
C LEU A 11 -11.57 -6.41 14.09
N SER A 12 -12.26 -5.37 14.57
CA SER A 12 -13.28 -5.52 15.60
C SER A 12 -14.63 -5.01 15.10
N CYS A 13 -15.67 -5.76 15.43
CA CYS A 13 -17.05 -5.34 15.28
C CYS A 13 -17.54 -4.79 16.62
N THR A 14 -17.96 -3.53 16.66
CA THR A 14 -18.71 -3.00 17.79
C THR A 14 -20.09 -2.60 17.30
N GLY A 15 -21.12 -3.31 17.74
CA GLY A 15 -22.50 -2.85 17.62
C GLY A 15 -22.81 -1.93 18.80
N GLU A 16 -22.89 -0.62 18.58
CA GLU A 16 -23.61 0.24 19.51
C GLU A 16 -25.10 -0.07 19.35
N GLY A 17 -25.78 -0.42 20.46
CA GLY A 17 -27.19 -0.81 20.51
C GLY A 17 -28.19 0.31 20.20
N ASN A 18 -27.95 1.12 19.18
CA ASN A 18 -28.77 2.27 18.76
C ASN A 18 -29.13 2.22 17.26
N GLY A 19 -29.47 1.05 16.72
CA GLY A 19 -30.08 0.94 15.38
C GLY A 19 -29.18 1.33 14.18
N ASN A 20 -27.89 1.57 14.39
CA ASN A 20 -26.92 1.74 13.32
C ASN A 20 -26.42 0.36 12.84
N PRO A 21 -26.18 0.17 11.52
CA PRO A 21 -25.67 -1.10 11.01
C PRO A 21 -24.30 -1.43 11.63
N LEU A 22 -24.07 -2.72 11.90
CA LEU A 22 -22.78 -3.25 12.37
C LEU A 22 -21.64 -2.70 11.52
N GLN A 23 -20.83 -1.81 12.10
CA GLN A 23 -19.71 -1.20 11.39
C GLN A 23 -18.44 -1.99 11.74
N LEU A 24 -17.84 -2.61 10.73
CA LEU A 24 -16.48 -3.13 10.84
C LEU A 24 -15.54 -1.96 11.06
N ILE A 25 -14.94 -1.88 12.24
CA ILE A 25 -13.85 -0.95 12.50
C ILE A 25 -12.57 -1.75 12.31
N PRO A 26 -11.85 -1.63 11.17
CA PRO A 26 -10.44 -1.97 11.19
C PRO A 26 -9.84 -1.14 12.32
N ALA A 27 -9.20 -1.79 13.30
CA ALA A 27 -8.74 -1.09 14.49
C ALA A 27 -7.97 0.16 14.08
N LYS A 28 -8.24 1.28 14.76
CA LYS A 28 -7.76 2.63 14.41
C LYS A 28 -6.23 2.77 14.32
N GLY A 29 -5.48 1.71 14.59
CA GLY A 29 -4.10 1.54 14.19
C GLY A 29 -3.96 0.18 13.52
N HIS A 30 -3.55 0.18 12.25
CA HIS A 30 -2.74 -0.94 11.78
C HIS A 30 -1.58 -1.02 12.77
N LEU A 31 -1.26 -2.20 13.30
CA LEU A 31 -0.09 -2.34 14.15
C LEU A 31 1.12 -2.16 13.23
N GLY A 32 1.57 -0.90 13.10
CA GLY A 32 2.78 -0.55 12.39
C GLY A 32 3.96 -1.13 13.16
N GLY A 33 4.89 -1.75 12.44
CA GLY A 33 6.03 -2.45 13.03
C GLY A 33 5.92 -3.97 12.92
N THR A 34 7.02 -4.66 13.21
CA THR A 34 7.10 -6.12 13.12
C THR A 34 6.77 -6.73 14.48
N ILE A 35 6.00 -7.82 14.49
CA ILE A 35 5.75 -8.59 15.72
C ILE A 35 7.08 -9.10 16.28
N GLY A 36 7.36 -8.76 17.54
CA GLY A 36 8.60 -9.09 18.23
C GLY A 36 9.53 -7.90 18.46
N ASP A 37 9.23 -6.74 17.84
CA ASP A 37 9.95 -5.50 18.13
C ASP A 37 9.40 -4.83 19.40
N ILE A 38 10.29 -4.18 20.15
CA ILE A 38 9.96 -3.52 21.43
C ILE A 38 8.89 -2.43 21.29
N GLU A 39 8.82 -1.79 20.11
CA GLU A 39 7.87 -0.72 19.79
C GLU A 39 6.43 -1.23 19.72
N GLY A 40 6.25 -2.48 19.27
CA GLY A 40 4.93 -3.10 19.08
C GLY A 40 4.35 -3.75 20.34
N MET A 41 5.18 -4.02 21.37
CA MET A 41 4.76 -4.77 22.56
C MET A 41 3.56 -4.15 23.30
N PRO A 42 3.50 -2.81 23.55
CA PRO A 42 2.36 -2.21 24.24
C PRO A 42 1.04 -2.40 23.48
N PHE A 43 1.10 -2.33 22.15
CA PHE A 43 -0.08 -2.50 21.31
C PHE A 43 -0.56 -3.95 21.30
N VAL A 44 0.35 -4.92 21.17
CA VAL A 44 -0.01 -6.34 21.20
C VAL A 44 -0.67 -6.71 22.54
N GLU A 45 -0.14 -6.22 23.65
CA GLU A 45 -0.74 -6.45 24.98
C GLU A 45 -2.12 -5.79 25.11
N ALA A 46 -2.30 -4.58 24.57
CA ALA A 46 -3.60 -3.93 24.54
C ALA A 46 -4.64 -4.75 23.75
N PHE A 47 -4.27 -5.29 22.58
CA PHE A 47 -5.15 -6.14 21.78
C PHE A 47 -5.42 -7.48 22.44
N ARG A 48 -4.44 -8.07 23.14
CA ARG A 48 -4.63 -9.30 23.93
C ARG A 48 -5.72 -9.10 24.99
N GLN A 49 -5.68 -7.99 25.72
CA GLN A 49 -6.72 -7.66 26.69
C GLN A 49 -8.07 -7.34 26.03
N PHE A 50 -8.03 -6.66 24.88
CA PHE A 50 -9.23 -6.30 24.13
C PHE A 50 -9.99 -7.54 23.61
N GLN A 51 -9.28 -8.59 23.18
CA GLN A 51 -9.89 -9.84 22.72
C GLN A 51 -10.84 -10.45 23.77
N PHE A 52 -10.50 -10.37 25.06
CA PHE A 52 -11.36 -10.86 26.13
C PHE A 52 -12.60 -9.98 26.37
N LYS A 53 -12.50 -8.67 26.08
CA LYS A 53 -13.61 -7.72 26.23
C LYS A 53 -14.59 -7.80 25.06
N ALA A 54 -14.10 -8.00 23.84
CA ALA A 54 -14.90 -7.89 22.62
C ALA A 54 -15.84 -9.11 22.38
N LYS A 55 -15.66 -10.24 23.05
CA LYS A 55 -16.20 -11.57 22.66
C LYS A 55 -15.57 -12.07 21.36
N ARG A 56 -15.55 -13.40 21.19
CA ARG A 56 -14.81 -14.05 20.10
C ARG A 56 -15.38 -13.69 18.73
N GLU A 57 -16.69 -13.57 18.63
CA GLU A 57 -17.43 -13.30 17.39
C GLU A 57 -17.22 -11.87 16.88
N ASN A 58 -16.74 -10.96 17.72
CA ASN A 58 -16.54 -9.56 17.36
C ASN A 58 -15.07 -9.19 17.17
N PHE A 59 -14.17 -10.16 17.18
CA PHE A 59 -12.73 -9.97 17.05
C PHE A 59 -12.16 -10.96 16.05
N CYS A 60 -11.53 -10.43 14.99
CA CYS A 60 -10.80 -11.21 14.01
C CYS A 60 -9.36 -10.72 13.91
N ASN A 61 -8.44 -11.67 13.84
CA ASN A 61 -7.01 -11.43 13.77
C ASN A 61 -6.44 -11.90 12.41
N ILE A 62 -5.86 -10.98 11.65
CA ILE A 62 -5.18 -11.26 10.39
C ILE A 62 -3.68 -11.03 10.58
N HIS A 63 -2.90 -12.08 10.36
CA HIS A 63 -1.45 -12.02 10.41
C HIS A 63 -0.86 -12.04 9.00
N VAL A 64 -0.22 -10.95 8.59
CA VAL A 64 0.48 -10.85 7.30
C VAL A 64 1.94 -11.26 7.50
N SER A 65 2.41 -12.18 6.67
CA SER A 65 3.73 -12.79 6.75
C SER A 65 4.40 -12.85 5.39
N LEU A 66 5.73 -12.69 5.37
CA LEU A 66 6.52 -12.86 4.15
C LEU A 66 6.96 -14.32 4.00
N VAL A 67 6.70 -14.91 2.84
CA VAL A 67 7.22 -16.21 2.40
C VAL A 67 8.32 -15.95 1.36
N PRO A 68 9.59 -15.88 1.78
CA PRO A 68 10.69 -15.60 0.87
C PRO A 68 10.99 -16.82 -0.02
N GLN A 69 11.40 -16.53 -1.25
CA GLN A 69 11.89 -17.51 -2.21
C GLN A 69 13.26 -17.03 -2.71
N PRO A 70 14.37 -17.46 -2.07
CA PRO A 70 15.71 -17.06 -2.49
C PRO A 70 15.97 -17.47 -3.94
N SER A 71 16.44 -16.54 -4.77
CA SER A 71 16.70 -16.80 -6.19
C SER A 71 17.72 -17.91 -6.44
N ALA A 72 18.60 -18.18 -5.47
CA ALA A 72 19.62 -19.22 -5.56
C ALA A 72 19.04 -20.65 -5.46
N THR A 73 17.96 -20.86 -4.69
CA THR A 73 17.38 -22.20 -4.47
C THR A 73 16.02 -22.37 -5.14
N GLY A 74 15.30 -21.27 -5.42
CA GLY A 74 13.96 -21.30 -6.00
C GLY A 74 12.87 -21.88 -5.08
N GLU A 75 13.21 -22.26 -3.85
CA GLU A 75 12.30 -22.91 -2.91
C GLU A 75 11.60 -21.89 -2.00
N GLN A 76 10.27 -21.99 -1.88
CA GLN A 76 9.46 -21.14 -0.98
C GLN A 76 9.65 -21.57 0.49
N LYS A 77 10.21 -20.68 1.32
CA LYS A 77 10.54 -20.99 2.71
C LYS A 77 9.41 -20.57 3.67
N THR A 78 8.79 -21.54 4.33
CA THR A 78 7.71 -21.32 5.32
C THR A 78 8.19 -21.01 6.74
N LYS A 79 9.49 -21.20 7.01
CA LYS A 79 10.05 -21.08 8.38
C LYS A 79 9.87 -19.69 9.00
N PRO A 80 10.05 -18.56 8.27
CA PRO A 80 9.79 -17.23 8.82
C PRO A 80 8.35 -17.07 9.31
N THR A 81 7.37 -17.54 8.54
CA THR A 81 5.95 -17.51 8.92
C THR A 81 5.67 -18.32 10.18
N GLN A 82 6.22 -19.53 10.27
CA GLN A 82 6.06 -20.39 11.45
C GLN A 82 6.60 -19.74 12.73
N ASN A 83 7.76 -19.10 12.64
CA ASN A 83 8.38 -18.42 13.78
C ASN A 83 7.59 -17.17 14.18
N SER A 84 7.10 -16.39 13.20
CA SER A 84 6.30 -15.20 13.45
C SER A 84 4.96 -15.55 14.13
N VAL A 85 4.28 -16.61 13.67
CA VAL A 85 3.05 -17.10 14.32
C VAL A 85 3.32 -17.66 15.71
N ARG A 86 4.46 -18.32 15.95
CA ARG A 86 4.85 -18.75 17.29
C ARG A 86 5.06 -17.55 18.23
N ALA A 87 5.73 -16.50 17.75
CA ALA A 87 5.92 -15.27 18.52
C ALA A 87 4.58 -14.59 18.83
N LEU A 88 3.69 -14.44 17.84
CA LEU A 88 2.35 -13.87 18.01
C LEU A 88 1.53 -14.64 19.06
N ARG A 89 1.54 -15.98 18.99
CA ARG A 89 0.89 -16.84 19.99
C ARG A 89 1.52 -16.73 21.38
N GLY A 90 2.84 -16.58 21.45
CA GLY A 90 3.56 -16.33 22.70
C GLY A 90 3.14 -15.01 23.38
N LEU A 91 2.71 -14.03 22.59
CA LEU A 91 2.15 -12.76 23.07
C LEU A 91 0.63 -12.85 23.33
N GLY A 92 0.02 -14.03 23.24
CA GLY A 92 -1.38 -14.27 23.59
C GLY A 92 -2.40 -13.97 22.49
N LEU A 93 -1.98 -13.77 21.25
CA LEU A 93 -2.86 -13.59 20.10
C LEU A 93 -2.76 -14.80 19.15
N SER A 94 -3.90 -15.35 18.73
CA SER A 94 -3.95 -16.39 17.69
C SER A 94 -4.47 -15.80 16.38
N PRO A 95 -3.83 -16.06 15.23
CA PRO A 95 -4.33 -15.60 13.93
C PRO A 95 -5.57 -16.40 13.53
N ASP A 96 -6.59 -15.71 13.05
CA ASP A 96 -7.75 -16.29 12.36
C ASP A 96 -7.47 -16.47 10.86
N LEU A 97 -6.73 -15.53 10.26
CA LEU A 97 -6.24 -15.59 8.88
C LEU A 97 -4.73 -15.38 8.84
N ILE A 98 -4.07 -16.07 7.92
CA ILE A 98 -2.65 -15.87 7.64
C ILE A 98 -2.50 -15.46 6.19
N VAL A 99 -2.10 -14.20 5.98
CA VAL A 99 -1.85 -13.66 4.64
C VAL A 99 -0.37 -13.81 4.32
N CYS A 100 -0.04 -14.74 3.44
CA CYS A 100 1.31 -15.01 2.98
C CYS A 100 1.61 -14.18 1.74
N ARG A 101 2.51 -13.20 1.89
CA ARG A 101 3.05 -12.41 0.78
C ARG A 101 4.28 -13.11 0.20
N SER A 102 4.35 -13.23 -1.13
CA SER A 102 5.46 -13.86 -1.84
C SER A 102 5.70 -13.19 -3.19
N SER A 103 6.84 -13.47 -3.84
CA SER A 103 7.08 -13.00 -5.21
C SER A 103 6.31 -13.81 -6.25
N THR A 104 6.22 -15.12 -6.05
CA THR A 104 5.48 -16.05 -6.93
C THR A 104 4.25 -16.62 -6.23
N PRO A 105 3.24 -17.12 -6.98
CA PRO A 105 2.11 -17.83 -6.39
C PRO A 105 2.59 -18.99 -5.49
N ILE A 106 2.00 -19.10 -4.30
CA ILE A 106 2.38 -20.12 -3.32
C ILE A 106 1.78 -21.48 -3.73
N GLU A 107 2.61 -22.52 -3.72
CA GLU A 107 2.16 -23.88 -4.03
C GLU A 107 1.24 -24.43 -2.93
N MET A 108 0.31 -25.32 -3.31
CA MET A 108 -0.62 -25.94 -2.36
C MET A 108 0.11 -26.73 -1.25
N ALA A 109 1.24 -27.38 -1.56
CA ALA A 109 2.05 -28.08 -0.56
C ALA A 109 2.62 -27.13 0.52
N VAL A 110 3.02 -25.93 0.10
CA VAL A 110 3.53 -24.88 1.00
C VAL A 110 2.39 -24.32 1.86
N LYS A 111 1.21 -24.12 1.27
CA LYS A 111 -0.02 -23.72 1.97
C LYS A 111 -0.40 -24.72 3.06
N GLU A 112 -0.40 -26.02 2.73
CA GLU A 112 -0.72 -27.11 3.65
C GLU A 112 0.27 -27.19 4.81
N LYS A 113 1.56 -26.99 4.52
CA LYS A 113 2.60 -26.90 5.53
C LYS A 113 2.36 -25.72 6.47
N ILE A 114 2.01 -24.54 5.96
CA ILE A 114 1.72 -23.37 6.80
C ILE A 114 0.50 -23.65 7.69
N SER A 115 -0.57 -24.21 7.12
CA SER A 115 -1.79 -24.65 7.84
C SER A 115 -1.42 -25.55 9.03
N MET A 116 -0.70 -26.64 8.77
CA MET A 116 -0.31 -27.63 9.77
C MET A 116 0.56 -27.05 10.90
N PHE A 117 1.56 -26.22 10.59
CA PHE A 117 2.45 -25.67 11.62
C PHE A 117 1.87 -24.46 12.38
N CYS A 118 0.95 -23.73 11.75
CA CYS A 118 0.35 -22.53 12.33
C CYS A 118 -0.98 -22.82 13.04
N HIS A 119 -1.54 -24.04 12.89
CA HIS A 119 -2.83 -24.46 13.43
C HIS A 119 -3.99 -23.61 12.89
N VAL A 120 -4.02 -23.40 11.59
CA VAL A 120 -5.13 -22.77 10.86
C VAL A 120 -5.52 -23.68 9.72
N ASN A 121 -6.78 -23.69 9.31
CA ASN A 121 -7.24 -24.47 8.18
C ASN A 121 -6.59 -23.98 6.86
N PRO A 122 -6.42 -24.84 5.85
CA PRO A 122 -5.86 -24.44 4.56
C PRO A 122 -6.62 -23.31 3.87
N GLU A 123 -7.93 -23.18 4.09
CA GLU A 123 -8.76 -22.09 3.55
C GLU A 123 -8.41 -20.73 4.17
N GLN A 124 -7.87 -20.71 5.39
CA GLN A 124 -7.50 -19.49 6.14
C GLN A 124 -6.11 -18.96 5.75
N VAL A 125 -5.35 -19.72 4.96
CA VAL A 125 -4.04 -19.30 4.44
C VAL A 125 -4.25 -18.59 3.11
N ILE A 126 -4.21 -17.26 3.13
CA ILE A 126 -4.43 -16.41 1.97
C ILE A 126 -3.07 -16.10 1.34
N CYS A 127 -2.93 -16.27 0.03
CA CYS A 127 -1.66 -16.13 -0.69
C CYS A 127 -1.71 -14.90 -1.59
N ILE A 128 -0.86 -13.90 -1.36
CA ILE A 128 -0.77 -12.69 -2.19
C ILE A 128 0.61 -12.65 -2.82
N HIS A 129 0.70 -12.91 -4.12
CA HIS A 129 1.94 -12.74 -4.85
C HIS A 129 2.15 -11.27 -5.24
N ASP A 130 3.36 -10.90 -5.63
CA ASP A 130 3.64 -9.56 -6.14
C ASP A 130 2.85 -9.32 -7.44
N VAL A 131 1.93 -8.36 -7.38
CA VAL A 131 1.03 -8.00 -8.49
C VAL A 131 1.52 -6.74 -9.19
N SER A 132 1.19 -6.62 -10.47
CA SER A 132 1.51 -5.45 -11.31
C SER A 132 0.85 -4.16 -10.82
N SER A 133 -0.30 -4.28 -10.15
CA SER A 133 -1.12 -3.16 -9.72
C SER A 133 -1.77 -3.38 -8.37
N THR A 134 -1.82 -2.33 -7.56
CA THR A 134 -2.53 -2.34 -6.27
C THR A 134 -4.04 -2.58 -6.43
N TYR A 135 -4.63 -2.32 -7.60
CA TYR A 135 -6.04 -2.58 -7.89
C TYR A 135 -6.37 -4.08 -7.98
N ARG A 136 -5.37 -4.94 -8.22
CA ARG A 136 -5.57 -6.40 -8.31
C ARG A 136 -5.69 -7.05 -6.93
N VAL A 137 -5.12 -6.46 -5.88
CA VAL A 137 -5.09 -7.03 -4.53
C VAL A 137 -6.49 -7.35 -3.97
N PRO A 138 -7.48 -6.43 -4.02
CA PRO A 138 -8.83 -6.75 -3.54
C PRO A 138 -9.51 -7.89 -4.29
N VAL A 139 -9.29 -7.98 -5.61
CA VAL A 139 -9.85 -9.04 -6.46
C VAL A 139 -9.23 -10.39 -6.11
N LEU A 140 -7.91 -10.42 -5.88
CA LEU A 140 -7.19 -11.63 -5.48
C LEU A 140 -7.65 -12.15 -4.11
N LEU A 141 -7.86 -11.25 -3.14
CA LEU A 141 -8.40 -11.59 -1.83
C LEU A 141 -9.81 -12.18 -1.91
N GLU A 142 -10.64 -11.65 -2.81
CA GLU A 142 -12.01 -12.11 -3.05
C GLU A 142 -12.03 -13.48 -3.74
N GLU A 143 -11.16 -13.72 -4.73
CA GLU A 143 -10.96 -15.02 -5.38
C GLU A 143 -10.59 -16.13 -4.38
N GLN A 144 -9.97 -15.77 -3.25
CA GLN A 144 -9.61 -16.70 -2.17
C GLN A 144 -10.67 -16.83 -1.07
N GLY A 145 -11.86 -16.24 -1.25
CA GLY A 145 -13.01 -16.48 -0.37
C GLY A 145 -12.97 -15.72 0.96
N ILE A 146 -12.17 -14.65 1.09
CA ILE A 146 -12.04 -13.90 2.35
C ILE A 146 -13.37 -13.31 2.84
N VAL A 147 -14.27 -12.94 1.92
CA VAL A 147 -15.59 -12.38 2.23
C VAL A 147 -16.46 -13.41 2.94
N LYS A 148 -16.48 -14.65 2.42
CA LYS A 148 -17.19 -15.77 3.04
C LYS A 148 -16.63 -16.07 4.43
N TYR A 149 -15.31 -16.04 4.57
CA TYR A 149 -14.65 -16.24 5.86
C TYR A 149 -15.09 -15.21 6.91
N PHE A 150 -15.08 -13.92 6.58
CA PHE A 150 -15.52 -12.89 7.54
C PHE A 150 -17.01 -12.99 7.86
N LYS A 151 -17.85 -13.35 6.89
CA LYS A 151 -19.29 -13.57 7.13
C LYS A 151 -19.52 -14.63 8.20
N GLU A 152 -18.85 -15.78 8.09
CA GLU A 152 -18.96 -16.87 9.05
C GLU A 152 -18.25 -16.56 10.38
N ARG A 153 -17.06 -15.95 10.33
CA ARG A 153 -16.22 -15.73 11.50
C ARG A 153 -16.71 -14.59 12.41
N LEU A 154 -17.30 -13.55 11.82
CA LEU A 154 -17.75 -12.34 12.52
C LEU A 154 -19.27 -12.17 12.52
N ASP A 155 -20.03 -13.18 12.05
CA ASP A 155 -21.49 -13.18 11.95
C ASP A 155 -22.05 -11.90 11.30
N LEU A 156 -21.42 -11.48 10.19
CA LEU A 156 -21.76 -10.23 9.53
C LEU A 156 -23.01 -10.40 8.67
N PRO A 157 -23.96 -9.43 8.68
CA PRO A 157 -25.17 -9.47 7.86
C PRO A 157 -24.87 -9.08 6.40
N ILE A 158 -24.01 -9.85 5.74
CA ILE A 158 -23.59 -9.65 4.34
C ILE A 158 -24.33 -10.66 3.45
N GLY A 159 -25.10 -10.15 2.49
CA GLY A 159 -25.73 -10.97 1.46
C GLY A 159 -24.70 -11.52 0.47
N ASP A 160 -24.96 -12.71 -0.09
CA ASP A 160 -24.03 -13.39 -1.03
C ASP A 160 -24.00 -12.77 -2.45
N SER A 161 -24.59 -11.59 -2.62
CA SER A 161 -24.63 -10.92 -3.91
C SER A 161 -23.25 -10.35 -4.26
N ALA A 162 -22.83 -10.59 -5.50
CA ALA A 162 -21.62 -9.97 -6.05
C ALA A 162 -21.70 -8.45 -5.84
N SER A 163 -20.82 -7.91 -4.98
CA SER A 163 -20.88 -6.49 -4.66
C SER A 163 -20.64 -5.69 -5.94
N SER A 164 -21.55 -4.78 -6.28
CA SER A 164 -21.38 -3.90 -7.45
C SER A 164 -20.05 -3.14 -7.41
N LEU A 165 -19.50 -2.92 -6.21
CA LEU A 165 -18.19 -2.32 -5.97
C LEU A 165 -17.03 -3.18 -6.49
N LEU A 166 -17.06 -4.48 -6.23
CA LEU A 166 -16.02 -5.40 -6.68
C LEU A 166 -15.96 -5.48 -8.21
N SER A 167 -17.10 -5.41 -8.90
CA SER A 167 -17.11 -5.31 -10.37
C SER A 167 -16.36 -4.07 -10.86
N LYS A 168 -16.42 -2.94 -10.13
CA LYS A 168 -15.64 -1.73 -10.42
C LYS A 168 -14.14 -1.96 -10.19
N TRP A 169 -13.75 -2.64 -9.11
CA TRP A 169 -12.35 -2.99 -8.84
C TRP A 169 -11.76 -3.90 -9.92
N ARG A 170 -12.50 -4.94 -10.32
CA ARG A 170 -12.09 -5.83 -11.40
C ARG A 170 -11.92 -5.07 -12.72
N ASN A 171 -12.88 -4.22 -13.06
CA ASN A 171 -12.78 -3.37 -14.25
C ASN A 171 -11.55 -2.42 -14.20
N MET A 172 -11.28 -1.78 -13.06
CA MET A 172 -10.09 -0.93 -12.91
C MET A 172 -8.79 -1.72 -13.06
N ALA A 173 -8.69 -2.90 -12.45
CA ALA A 173 -7.51 -3.77 -12.58
C ALA A 173 -7.30 -4.20 -14.04
N ASP A 174 -8.36 -4.66 -14.70
CA ASP A 174 -8.33 -5.08 -16.10
C ASP A 174 -7.92 -3.93 -17.04
N ARG A 175 -8.45 -2.72 -16.80
CA ARG A 175 -8.07 -1.53 -17.57
C ARG A 175 -6.61 -1.18 -17.39
N TYR A 176 -6.09 -1.28 -16.16
CA TYR A 176 -4.70 -0.97 -15.84
C TYR A 176 -3.72 -1.89 -16.59
N GLU A 177 -4.04 -3.18 -16.71
CA GLU A 177 -3.21 -4.15 -17.43
C GLU A 177 -3.25 -3.97 -18.95
N ARG A 178 -4.35 -3.41 -19.49
CA ARG A 178 -4.56 -3.22 -20.94
C ARG A 178 -4.17 -1.82 -21.44
N LEU A 179 -3.49 -1.01 -20.64
CA LEU A 179 -3.08 0.35 -21.04
C LEU A 179 -2.02 0.31 -22.16
N GLN A 180 -2.39 0.79 -23.35
CA GLN A 180 -1.49 0.85 -24.51
C GLN A 180 -0.85 2.21 -24.73
N LYS A 181 -1.62 3.30 -24.57
CA LYS A 181 -1.14 4.66 -24.79
C LYS A 181 -0.41 5.15 -23.54
N THR A 182 0.70 5.86 -23.70
CA THR A 182 1.47 6.41 -22.58
C THR A 182 1.23 7.91 -22.43
N CYS A 183 0.97 8.37 -21.21
CA CYS A 183 0.95 9.78 -20.85
C CYS A 183 2.20 10.09 -20.03
N SER A 184 3.07 10.93 -20.58
CA SER A 184 4.35 11.28 -19.98
C SER A 184 4.22 12.60 -19.21
N ILE A 185 4.50 12.58 -17.91
CA ILE A 185 4.41 13.75 -17.03
C ILE A 185 5.75 13.95 -16.34
N ALA A 186 6.24 15.18 -16.31
CA ALA A 186 7.41 15.56 -15.51
C ALA A 186 6.96 16.07 -14.13
N LEU A 187 7.53 15.52 -13.07
CA LEU A 187 7.34 15.96 -11.69
C LEU A 187 8.63 16.58 -11.17
N VAL A 188 8.58 17.87 -10.87
CA VAL A 188 9.69 18.63 -10.32
C VAL A 188 9.49 18.77 -8.82
N GLY A 189 10.49 18.34 -8.05
CA GLY A 189 10.45 18.43 -6.59
C GLY A 189 11.84 18.34 -5.96
N LYS A 190 11.94 18.72 -4.68
CA LYS A 190 13.20 18.69 -3.92
C LYS A 190 13.63 17.30 -3.46
N TYR A 191 12.70 16.34 -3.44
CA TYR A 191 12.91 15.01 -2.86
C TYR A 191 12.65 13.91 -3.88
N THR A 192 13.29 13.97 -5.05
CA THR A 192 13.05 13.02 -6.15
C THR A 192 13.65 11.64 -5.94
N LYS A 193 14.67 11.51 -5.08
CA LYS A 193 15.30 10.24 -4.74
C LYS A 193 14.40 9.33 -3.89
N LEU A 194 13.48 9.92 -3.12
CA LEU A 194 12.50 9.21 -2.29
C LEU A 194 11.15 9.24 -3.00
N ARG A 195 10.86 8.19 -3.79
CA ARG A 195 9.59 8.08 -4.53
C ARG A 195 8.36 8.20 -3.62
N ASP A 196 8.49 7.77 -2.37
CA ASP A 196 7.41 7.77 -1.38
C ASP A 196 7.00 9.19 -0.94
N CYS A 197 7.89 10.18 -1.00
CA CYS A 197 7.56 11.58 -0.67
C CYS A 197 6.44 12.15 -1.56
N TYR A 198 6.28 11.60 -2.76
CA TYR A 198 5.28 12.01 -3.72
C TYR A 198 4.26 10.90 -4.03
N ALA A 199 4.14 9.88 -3.17
CA ALA A 199 3.23 8.75 -3.38
C ALA A 199 1.78 9.20 -3.61
N SER A 200 1.28 10.16 -2.82
CA SER A 200 -0.10 10.68 -2.97
C SER A 200 -0.31 11.39 -4.32
N VAL A 201 0.68 12.16 -4.79
CA VAL A 201 0.61 12.84 -6.09
C VAL A 201 0.70 11.83 -7.23
N PHE A 202 1.60 10.86 -7.12
CA PHE A 202 1.71 9.76 -8.06
C PHE A 202 0.38 9.01 -8.19
N LYS A 203 -0.28 8.68 -7.07
CA LYS A 203 -1.58 7.99 -7.08
C LYS A 203 -2.70 8.84 -7.68
N ALA A 204 -2.74 10.13 -7.39
CA ALA A 204 -3.71 11.04 -8.02
C ALA A 204 -3.52 11.12 -9.55
N LEU A 205 -2.28 11.22 -10.02
CA LEU A 205 -1.97 11.20 -11.45
C LEU A 205 -2.28 9.85 -12.09
N GLU A 206 -1.99 8.74 -11.40
CA GLU A 206 -2.31 7.38 -11.84
C GLU A 206 -3.83 7.20 -11.99
N HIS A 207 -4.63 7.74 -11.07
CA HIS A 207 -6.10 7.72 -11.15
C HIS A 207 -6.61 8.49 -12.38
N SER A 208 -6.08 9.69 -12.61
CA SER A 208 -6.42 10.50 -13.78
C SER A 208 -6.00 9.83 -15.08
N ALA A 209 -4.80 9.24 -15.12
CA ALA A 209 -4.28 8.52 -16.28
C ALA A 209 -5.13 7.28 -16.59
N LEU A 210 -5.52 6.53 -15.56
CA LEU A 210 -6.42 5.39 -15.71
C LEU A 210 -7.79 5.83 -16.24
N ALA A 211 -8.34 6.97 -15.78
CA ALA A 211 -9.61 7.51 -16.25
C ALA A 211 -9.60 7.76 -17.78
N ILE A 212 -8.48 8.26 -18.32
CA ILE A 212 -8.29 8.48 -19.76
C ILE A 212 -7.71 7.26 -20.51
N ASN A 213 -7.55 6.10 -19.87
CA ASN A 213 -6.94 4.89 -20.44
C ASN A 213 -5.50 5.09 -20.96
N HIS A 214 -4.67 5.84 -20.23
CA HIS A 214 -3.25 6.00 -20.51
C HIS A 214 -2.39 5.44 -19.38
N LYS A 215 -1.26 4.82 -19.74
CA LYS A 215 -0.20 4.43 -18.83
C LYS A 215 0.59 5.67 -18.41
N LEU A 216 0.61 5.97 -17.12
CA LEU A 216 1.39 7.07 -16.57
C LEU A 216 2.88 6.75 -16.65
N ASN A 217 3.64 7.58 -17.36
CA ASN A 217 5.09 7.60 -17.34
C ASN A 217 5.54 8.85 -16.57
N LEU A 218 5.79 8.69 -15.27
CA LEU A 218 6.19 9.79 -14.41
C LEU A 218 7.72 9.88 -14.36
N MET A 219 8.25 11.02 -14.79
CA MET A 219 9.67 11.32 -14.71
C MET A 219 9.93 12.31 -13.58
N TYR A 220 10.81 11.93 -12.67
CA TYR A 220 11.21 12.77 -11.54
C TYR A 220 12.39 13.64 -11.95
N ILE A 221 12.30 14.94 -11.71
CA ILE A 221 13.37 15.92 -11.92
C ILE A 221 13.64 16.63 -10.60
N ASP A 222 14.89 16.63 -10.14
CA ASP A 222 15.25 17.38 -8.95
C ASP A 222 15.13 18.88 -9.26
N SER A 223 14.44 19.62 -8.39
CA SER A 223 14.34 21.06 -8.54
C SER A 223 15.69 21.76 -8.43
N ILE A 224 16.65 21.18 -7.69
CA ILE A 224 18.00 21.75 -7.52
C ILE A 224 18.74 21.74 -8.86
N ASP A 225 18.62 20.66 -9.62
CA ASP A 225 19.29 20.51 -10.92
C ASP A 225 18.84 21.55 -11.96
N LEU A 226 17.77 22.29 -11.67
CA LEU A 226 17.20 23.32 -12.53
C LEU A 226 17.50 24.75 -12.05
N GLU A 227 18.29 24.92 -10.98
CA GLU A 227 18.69 26.23 -10.45
C GLU A 227 19.93 26.80 -11.17
N GLN A 228 20.07 28.13 -11.20
CA GLN A 228 21.22 28.84 -11.81
C GLN A 228 22.55 28.55 -11.10
N THR A 229 22.49 28.21 -9.82
CA THR A 229 23.64 27.72 -9.05
C THR A 229 24.20 26.46 -9.70
N THR A 230 23.34 25.50 -10.05
CA THR A 230 23.76 24.28 -10.73
C THR A 230 24.20 24.50 -12.18
N GLU A 231 23.66 25.50 -12.88
CA GLU A 231 24.18 25.91 -14.19
C GLU A 231 25.66 26.32 -14.12
N THR A 232 26.06 26.95 -13.02
CA THR A 232 27.45 27.43 -12.81
C THR A 232 28.36 26.32 -12.27
N GLU A 233 27.84 25.48 -11.36
CA GLU A 233 28.61 24.42 -10.70
C GLU A 233 28.73 23.14 -11.54
N ASP A 234 27.66 22.75 -12.24
CA ASP A 234 27.58 21.52 -13.03
C ASP A 234 26.65 21.70 -14.25
N PRO A 235 27.14 22.35 -15.33
CA PRO A 235 26.32 22.69 -16.49
C PRO A 235 25.77 21.45 -17.22
N VAL A 236 26.41 20.29 -17.12
CA VAL A 236 25.96 19.07 -17.79
C VAL A 236 24.64 18.59 -17.19
N LYS A 237 24.55 18.52 -15.86
CA LYS A 237 23.31 18.11 -15.17
C LYS A 237 22.17 19.08 -15.43
N PHE A 238 22.47 20.38 -15.45
CA PHE A 238 21.49 21.41 -15.74
C PHE A 238 20.88 21.25 -17.13
N HIS A 239 21.71 21.08 -18.17
CA HIS A 239 21.22 20.88 -19.54
C HIS A 239 20.48 19.55 -19.70
N GLU A 240 20.91 18.48 -19.02
CA GLU A 240 20.20 17.19 -19.04
C GLU A 240 18.81 17.29 -18.38
N ALA A 241 18.70 17.96 -17.23
CA ALA A 241 17.45 18.21 -16.55
C ALA A 241 16.51 19.08 -17.38
N TRP A 242 17.04 20.10 -18.05
CA TRP A 242 16.26 20.96 -18.96
C TRP A 242 15.78 20.21 -20.21
N GLN A 243 16.64 19.40 -20.82
CA GLN A 243 16.28 18.57 -21.96
C GLN A 243 15.21 17.55 -21.58
N LYS A 244 15.33 16.95 -20.39
CA LYS A 244 14.29 16.11 -19.79
C LYS A 244 13.00 16.90 -19.66
N LEU A 245 13.00 18.10 -19.10
CA LEU A 245 11.78 18.91 -18.92
C LEU A 245 11.11 19.25 -20.27
N CYS A 246 11.87 19.66 -21.28
CA CYS A 246 11.33 20.03 -22.60
C CYS A 246 10.72 18.86 -23.40
N LYS A 247 11.08 17.62 -23.08
CA LYS A 247 10.52 16.43 -23.74
C LYS A 247 9.06 16.13 -23.34
N PHE A 248 8.55 16.75 -22.27
CA PHE A 248 7.28 16.39 -21.64
C PHE A 248 6.29 17.57 -21.70
N GLY A 249 5.05 17.31 -22.11
CA GLY A 249 4.04 18.35 -22.33
C GLY A 249 3.26 18.80 -21.07
N VAL A 250 3.40 18.09 -19.95
CA VAL A 250 2.70 18.37 -18.68
C VAL A 250 3.70 18.40 -17.54
N LEU A 251 3.66 19.47 -16.75
CA LEU A 251 4.57 19.72 -15.64
C LEU A 251 3.81 19.89 -14.32
N VAL A 252 4.20 19.11 -13.31
CA VAL A 252 3.72 19.22 -11.94
C VAL A 252 4.87 19.71 -11.06
N ILE A 253 4.71 20.89 -10.47
CA ILE A 253 5.72 21.52 -9.60
C ILE A 253 5.24 21.40 -8.15
N LEU A 254 6.08 20.79 -7.31
CA LEU A 254 5.80 20.60 -5.89
C LEU A 254 6.81 21.38 -5.05
N GLY A 255 6.32 22.40 -4.33
CA GLY A 255 7.11 23.23 -3.43
C GLY A 255 7.21 24.70 -3.84
N ALA A 256 7.79 25.53 -2.96
CA ALA A 256 7.95 26.97 -3.16
C ALA A 256 9.13 27.33 -4.08
N CYS A 257 9.23 26.70 -5.26
CA CYS A 257 10.15 27.15 -6.31
C CYS A 257 9.47 28.28 -7.10
N ALA A 258 9.35 29.45 -6.48
CA ALA A 258 8.71 30.64 -7.05
C ALA A 258 9.42 31.16 -8.32
N ALA A 259 10.68 30.79 -8.54
CA ALA A 259 11.46 31.20 -9.71
C ALA A 259 11.03 30.50 -11.02
N PHE A 260 10.27 29.40 -10.95
CA PHE A 260 9.98 28.56 -12.11
C PHE A 260 8.70 28.89 -12.86
N THR A 261 7.73 29.54 -12.21
CA THR A 261 6.40 29.81 -12.77
C THR A 261 6.44 30.70 -14.02
N LEU A 262 7.49 31.51 -14.19
CA LEU A 262 7.58 32.55 -15.23
C LEU A 262 8.23 32.10 -16.56
N LYS A 263 8.89 30.94 -16.65
CA LYS A 263 9.66 30.55 -17.84
C LYS A 263 8.94 29.59 -18.81
N LEU A 264 7.77 29.07 -18.43
CA LEU A 264 7.06 28.00 -19.15
C LEU A 264 5.69 28.40 -19.72
N GLU A 265 5.29 29.65 -19.58
CA GLU A 265 3.97 30.16 -20.01
C GLU A 265 3.68 30.05 -21.52
N GLY A 266 4.63 29.58 -22.34
CA GLY A 266 4.45 29.45 -23.80
C GLY A 266 3.89 28.11 -24.31
N HIS A 267 4.08 26.98 -23.62
CA HIS A 267 3.84 25.65 -24.23
C HIS A 267 3.41 24.50 -23.30
N VAL A 268 3.33 24.70 -21.97
CA VAL A 268 3.15 23.61 -21.00
C VAL A 268 1.98 23.88 -20.05
N THR A 269 1.11 22.89 -19.85
CA THR A 269 0.03 23.00 -18.85
C THR A 269 0.61 22.79 -17.45
N LEU A 270 0.52 23.83 -16.61
CA LEU A 270 1.05 23.85 -15.25
C LEU A 270 -0.04 23.50 -14.23
N HIS A 271 0.23 22.51 -13.37
CA HIS A 271 -0.56 22.25 -12.17
C HIS A 271 0.32 22.32 -10.93
N GLY A 272 0.06 23.32 -10.06
CA GLY A 272 0.76 23.49 -8.79
C GLY A 272 -0.11 23.06 -7.61
N THR A 273 0.43 22.24 -6.70
CA THR A 273 -0.20 22.01 -5.40
C THR A 273 0.52 22.85 -4.36
N LYS A 274 -0.20 23.75 -3.68
CA LYS A 274 0.34 24.47 -2.52
C LYS A 274 0.55 23.49 -1.36
N GLN A 275 1.79 23.15 -1.05
CA GLN A 275 2.13 22.74 0.31
C GLN A 275 2.08 24.01 1.18
N TYR A 276 1.21 24.01 2.19
CA TYR A 276 1.11 25.07 3.20
C TYR A 276 2.49 25.32 3.82
N VAL A 277 3.05 26.50 3.57
CA VAL A 277 4.16 27.03 4.36
C VAL A 277 3.61 28.23 5.12
N GLU A 278 3.58 28.08 6.44
CA GLU A 278 3.21 29.11 7.40
C GLU A 278 3.98 30.41 7.11
N LYS A 279 3.25 31.50 6.83
CA LYS A 279 3.85 32.83 6.68
C LYS A 279 4.38 33.26 8.05
N LYS A 280 5.69 33.14 8.30
CA LYS A 280 6.35 33.96 9.32
C LYS A 280 6.36 35.41 8.85
N THR A 281 5.40 36.19 9.33
CA THR A 281 5.41 37.66 9.30
C THR A 281 6.67 38.16 10.01
N LYS A 282 7.53 38.92 9.29
CA LYS A 282 8.60 39.71 9.92
C LYS A 282 7.97 40.90 10.66
N PRO A 283 8.38 41.21 11.90
CA PRO A 283 8.01 42.46 12.55
C PRO A 283 8.68 43.65 11.87
N ARG A 284 8.00 44.79 11.91
CA ARG A 284 8.46 46.10 11.43
C ARG A 284 9.59 46.66 12.29
#